data_AF-A0A4Q2YWY0-F1
#
_entry.id   AF-A0A4Q2YWY0-F1
#
_cell.length_a   1.000
_cell.length_b   1.000
_cell.length_c   1.000
_cell.angle_alpha   90.00
_cell.angle_beta   90.00
_cell.angle_gamma   90.00
#
_symmetry.space_group_name_H-M   'P 1'
#
loop_
_entity.id
_entity.type
_entity.pdbx_description
1 polymer ?
#
loop_
_entity_poly.entity_id
_entity_poly.type
_entity_poly.pdbx_seq_one_letter_code
_entity_poly.pdbx_strand_id
1 'polypeptide(L)'
;MRVLVTAGPTREALDPVRYLTNRSSGKMGYAMADAFARAGHQVLLVSGPTVLDIPDGVDFLPIESAAEMFEAVQRHIGRMDAAVFAAAVADYRPAMVSDQKIKKTGETLTLELVRTPDILGSVRNEFGFTG
;
A
#
# COMPACT_ATOMS: atom_id res chain seq x y z
N MET A 1 -8.26 13.76 16.27
CA MET A 1 -7.71 13.86 14.91
C MET A 1 -8.12 12.64 14.11
N ARG A 2 -8.24 12.79 12.79
CA ARG A 2 -8.39 11.72 11.81
C ARG A 2 -7.03 11.44 11.18
N VAL A 3 -6.53 10.23 11.33
CA VAL A 3 -5.18 9.84 10.90
C VAL A 3 -5.27 8.74 9.85
N LEU A 4 -4.64 8.93 8.70
CA LEU A 4 -4.44 7.88 7.72
C LEU A 4 -3.07 7.22 7.94
N VAL A 5 -3.02 5.90 7.97
CA VAL A 5 -1.76 5.14 8.04
C VAL A 5 -1.72 4.17 6.88
N THR A 6 -0.67 4.20 6.06
CA THR A 6 -0.42 3.13 5.09
C THR A 6 0.52 2.09 5.68
N ALA A 7 0.26 0.80 5.41
CA ALA A 7 1.08 -0.30 5.93
C ALA A 7 1.18 -1.48 4.95
N GLY A 8 2.03 -2.44 5.30
CA GLY A 8 2.23 -3.67 4.53
C GLY A 8 2.97 -3.47 3.21
N PRO A 9 3.28 -4.54 2.48
CA PRO A 9 3.81 -4.47 1.12
C PRO A 9 2.67 -4.41 0.10
N THR A 10 2.90 -3.81 -1.07
CA THR A 10 2.01 -4.03 -2.23
C THR A 10 2.43 -5.29 -3.00
N ARG A 11 1.50 -5.87 -3.75
CA ARG A 11 1.69 -7.04 -4.61
C ARG A 11 1.24 -6.69 -6.02
N GLU A 12 2.21 -6.57 -6.93
CA GLU A 12 1.95 -6.27 -8.33
C GLU A 12 1.81 -7.58 -9.10
N ALA A 13 0.58 -7.92 -9.49
CA ALA A 13 0.26 -9.18 -10.16
C ALA A 13 1.04 -9.35 -11.47
N LEU A 14 1.63 -10.53 -11.64
CA LEU A 14 2.23 -10.98 -12.90
C LEU A 14 1.23 -11.82 -13.70
N ASP A 15 0.53 -12.70 -12.98
CA ASP A 15 -0.53 -13.60 -13.42
C ASP A 15 -1.42 -13.96 -12.21
N PRO A 16 -2.46 -14.80 -12.33
CA PRO A 16 -3.36 -15.11 -11.21
C PRO A 16 -2.70 -15.85 -10.03
N VAL A 17 -1.43 -16.23 -10.13
CA VAL A 17 -0.71 -17.06 -9.14
C VAL A 17 0.52 -16.34 -8.58
N ARG A 18 1.11 -15.41 -9.32
CA ARG A 18 2.39 -14.79 -8.99
C ARG A 18 2.29 -13.27 -9.00
N TYR A 19 3.09 -12.65 -8.15
CA TYR A 19 3.20 -11.20 -8.03
C TYR A 19 4.63 -10.78 -7.68
N LEU A 20 4.96 -9.53 -7.96
CA LEU A 20 6.14 -8.85 -7.46
C LEU A 20 5.78 -8.14 -6.15
N THR A 21 6.61 -8.28 -5.11
CA THR A 21 6.34 -7.65 -3.81
C THR A 21 7.62 -7.31 -3.05
N ASN A 22 7.50 -6.42 -2.08
CA ASN A 22 8.54 -6.06 -1.14
C ASN A 22 8.46 -6.93 0.13
N ARG A 23 9.60 -7.18 0.79
CA ARG A 23 9.67 -8.02 2.01
C ARG A 23 9.23 -7.30 3.30
N SER A 24 8.25 -6.41 3.21
CA SER A 24 7.73 -5.72 4.39
C SER A 24 6.81 -6.64 5.19
N SER A 25 6.98 -6.60 6.51
CA SER A 25 6.06 -7.28 7.45
C SER A 25 4.86 -6.43 7.83
N GLY A 26 4.87 -5.12 7.53
CA GLY A 26 3.83 -4.17 7.96
C GLY A 26 3.84 -3.78 9.44
N LYS A 27 4.65 -4.44 10.29
CA LYS A 27 4.62 -4.28 11.75
C LYS A 27 4.68 -2.85 12.24
N MET A 28 5.53 -2.02 11.64
CA MET A 28 5.68 -0.62 12.03
C MET A 28 4.41 0.20 11.76
N GLY A 29 3.80 0.05 10.58
CA GLY A 29 2.55 0.74 10.26
C GLY A 29 1.40 0.32 11.17
N TYR A 30 1.30 -0.98 11.48
CA TYR A 30 0.27 -1.49 12.41
C TYR A 30 0.48 -0.98 13.83
N ALA A 31 1.73 -0.95 14.32
CA ALA A 31 2.04 -0.40 15.64
C ALA A 31 1.72 1.10 15.74
N MET A 32 1.96 1.87 14.68
CA MET A 32 1.58 3.28 14.62
C MET A 32 0.07 3.45 14.64
N ALA A 33 -0.67 2.64 13.86
CA ALA A 33 -2.14 2.67 13.85
C ALA A 33 -2.74 2.35 15.22
N ASP A 34 -2.24 1.30 15.89
CA ASP A 34 -2.62 0.94 17.27
C ASP A 34 -2.33 2.08 18.25
N ALA A 35 -1.15 2.69 18.17
CA ALA A 35 -0.78 3.80 19.04
C ALA A 35 -1.71 5.02 18.88
N PHE A 36 -2.05 5.40 17.64
CA PHE A 36 -3.00 6.49 17.41
C PHE A 36 -4.41 6.15 17.91
N ALA A 37 -4.89 4.92 17.69
CA ALA A 37 -6.19 4.48 18.16
C ALA A 37 -6.27 4.50 19.70
N ARG A 38 -5.25 3.98 20.38
CA ARG A 38 -5.14 4.02 21.86
C ARG A 38 -5.07 5.43 22.43
N ALA A 39 -4.54 6.39 21.65
CA ALA A 39 -4.56 7.81 22.01
C ALA A 39 -5.92 8.49 21.76
N GLY A 40 -6.95 7.74 21.31
CA GLY A 40 -8.30 8.25 21.09
C GLY A 40 -8.49 8.96 19.75
N HIS A 41 -7.63 8.69 18.77
CA HIS A 41 -7.78 9.23 17.41
C HIS A 41 -8.59 8.27 16.52
N GLN A 42 -9.24 8.84 15.50
CA GLN A 42 -9.90 8.05 14.46
C GLN A 42 -8.84 7.65 13.43
N VAL A 43 -8.61 6.36 13.25
CA VAL A 43 -7.52 5.85 12.41
C VAL A 43 -8.09 5.08 11.24
N LEU A 44 -7.66 5.44 10.02
CA LEU A 44 -7.84 4.64 8.82
C LEU A 44 -6.52 3.97 8.46
N LEU A 45 -6.46 2.65 8.59
CA LEU A 45 -5.32 1.83 8.19
C LEU A 45 -5.55 1.27 6.78
N VAL A 46 -4.84 1.82 5.81
CA VAL A 46 -4.81 1.31 4.42
C VAL A 46 -3.64 0.36 4.30
N SER A 47 -3.90 -0.94 4.18
CA SER A 47 -2.82 -1.94 4.25
C SER A 47 -2.81 -2.87 3.07
N GLY A 48 -1.62 -3.07 2.52
CA GLY A 48 -1.32 -4.24 1.72
C GLY A 48 -1.36 -5.53 2.56
N PRO A 49 -1.31 -6.71 1.92
CA PRO A 49 -1.51 -7.99 2.59
C PRO A 49 -0.40 -8.32 3.60
N THR A 50 -0.80 -8.54 4.85
CA THR A 50 0.08 -9.00 5.93
C THR A 50 -0.56 -10.17 6.70
N VAL A 51 0.16 -10.75 7.65
CA VAL A 51 -0.35 -11.78 8.58
C VAL A 51 -0.69 -11.20 9.96
N LEU A 52 -0.71 -9.88 10.09
CA LEU A 52 -0.92 -9.20 11.36
C LEU A 52 -2.42 -9.04 11.64
N ASP A 53 -2.79 -9.14 12.91
CA ASP A 53 -4.13 -8.80 13.36
C ASP A 53 -4.38 -7.30 13.22
N ILE A 54 -5.61 -6.94 12.88
CA ILE A 54 -6.03 -5.54 12.78
C ILE A 54 -6.15 -5.00 14.22
N PRO A 55 -5.51 -3.87 14.57
CA PRO A 55 -5.64 -3.30 15.91
C PRO A 55 -7.07 -2.85 16.22
N ASP A 56 -7.45 -2.96 17.49
CA ASP A 56 -8.77 -2.51 17.96
C ASP A 56 -8.98 -1.01 17.74
N GLY A 57 -10.18 -0.61 17.35
CA GLY A 57 -10.55 0.80 17.16
C GLY A 57 -9.97 1.44 15.89
N VAL A 58 -9.43 0.65 14.97
CA VAL A 58 -8.93 1.09 13.66
C VAL A 58 -9.92 0.72 12.55
N ASP A 59 -10.26 1.68 11.69
CA ASP A 59 -10.95 1.40 10.42
C ASP A 59 -9.94 0.80 9.45
N PHE A 60 -10.20 -0.42 8.97
CA PHE A 60 -9.28 -1.14 8.10
C PHE A 60 -9.74 -1.15 6.65
N LEU A 61 -8.83 -0.76 5.74
CA LEU A 61 -9.04 -0.82 4.30
C LEU A 61 -7.96 -1.70 3.65
N PRO A 62 -8.29 -2.96 3.29
CA PRO A 62 -7.36 -3.82 2.58
C PRO A 62 -7.17 -3.34 1.13
N ILE A 63 -5.93 -3.41 0.66
CA ILE A 63 -5.55 -3.25 -0.74
C ILE A 63 -4.58 -4.36 -1.12
N GLU A 64 -4.35 -4.54 -2.42
CA GLU A 64 -3.33 -5.43 -2.93
C GLU A 64 -2.21 -4.69 -3.66
N SER A 65 -2.55 -3.79 -4.59
CA SER A 65 -1.59 -3.14 -5.48
C SER A 65 -1.23 -1.70 -5.08
N ALA A 66 -0.13 -1.20 -5.62
CA ALA A 66 0.24 0.22 -5.51
C ALA A 66 -0.82 1.15 -6.09
N ALA A 67 -1.50 0.74 -7.17
CA ALA A 67 -2.59 1.51 -7.78
C ALA A 67 -3.81 1.61 -6.84
N GLU A 68 -4.21 0.51 -6.21
CA GLU A 68 -5.29 0.52 -5.23
C GLU A 68 -4.94 1.35 -4.00
N MET A 69 -3.70 1.26 -3.50
CA MET A 69 -3.25 2.10 -2.39
C MET A 69 -3.29 3.58 -2.78
N PHE A 70 -2.85 3.92 -4.00
CA PHE A 70 -2.90 5.28 -4.53
C PHE A 70 -4.34 5.81 -4.53
N GLU A 71 -5.28 5.06 -5.11
CA GLU A 71 -6.69 5.45 -5.15
C GLU A 71 -7.31 5.57 -3.75
N ALA A 72 -7.00 4.63 -2.86
CA ALA A 72 -7.47 4.64 -1.48
C ALA A 72 -6.98 5.90 -0.75
N VAL A 73 -5.69 6.22 -0.87
CA VAL A 73 -5.12 7.43 -0.28
C VAL A 73 -5.77 8.67 -0.88
N GLN A 74 -5.81 8.82 -2.20
CA GLN A 74 -6.39 9.99 -2.88
C GLN A 74 -7.85 10.24 -2.46
N ARG A 75 -8.65 9.18 -2.33
CA ARG A 75 -10.05 9.27 -1.91
C ARG A 75 -10.22 9.76 -0.47
N HIS A 76 -9.24 9.52 0.39
CA HIS A 76 -9.37 9.71 1.84
C HIS A 76 -8.56 10.87 2.39
N ILE A 77 -7.47 11.26 1.73
CA ILE A 77 -6.46 12.14 2.30
C ILE A 77 -6.99 13.53 2.64
N GLY A 78 -7.85 14.11 1.79
CA GLY A 78 -8.35 15.49 1.96
C GLY A 78 -9.24 15.72 3.19
N ARG A 79 -9.62 14.66 3.90
CA ARG A 79 -10.36 14.75 5.18
C ARG A 79 -9.50 14.40 6.40
N MET A 80 -8.23 14.10 6.22
CA MET A 80 -7.34 13.66 7.30
C MET A 80 -6.59 14.84 7.90
N ASP A 81 -6.38 14.80 9.22
CA ASP A 81 -5.58 15.81 9.92
C ASP A 81 -4.08 15.44 9.89
N ALA A 82 -3.77 14.16 9.71
CA ALA A 82 -2.41 13.64 9.57
C ALA A 82 -2.38 12.38 8.71
N ALA A 83 -1.24 12.11 8.08
CA ALA A 83 -0.99 10.89 7.32
C ALA A 83 0.41 10.32 7.59
N VAL A 84 0.50 9.00 7.72
CA VAL A 84 1.76 8.26 7.92
C VAL A 84 1.92 7.26 6.79
N PHE A 85 2.94 7.44 5.97
CA PHE A 85 3.24 6.58 4.82
C PHE A 85 4.29 5.52 5.20
N ALA A 86 3.85 4.42 5.82
CA ALA A 86 4.73 3.34 6.29
C ALA A 86 4.65 2.06 5.44
N ALA A 87 3.83 2.03 4.39
CA ALA A 87 3.77 0.93 3.45
C ALA A 87 5.05 0.79 2.61
N ALA A 88 5.41 -0.44 2.27
CA ALA A 88 6.47 -0.73 1.31
C ALA A 88 5.87 -0.90 -0.09
N VAL A 89 5.56 0.24 -0.71
CA VAL A 89 4.98 0.31 -2.06
C VAL A 89 6.02 -0.11 -3.09
N ALA A 90 5.64 -0.95 -4.05
CA ALA A 90 6.53 -1.32 -5.16
C ALA A 90 6.72 -0.11 -6.10
N ASP A 91 7.95 0.21 -6.47
CA ASP A 91 8.26 1.33 -7.40
C ASP A 91 7.90 1.00 -8.85
N TYR A 92 7.80 -0.30 -9.17
CA TYR A 92 7.51 -0.81 -10.50
C TYR A 92 6.48 -1.93 -10.43
N ARG A 93 5.69 -2.04 -11.49
CA ARG A 93 4.72 -3.11 -11.75
C ARG A 93 4.94 -3.71 -13.13
N PRO A 94 4.45 -4.94 -13.41
CA PRO A 94 4.48 -5.52 -14.74
C PRO A 94 3.76 -4.62 -15.75
N ALA A 95 4.35 -4.42 -16.93
CA ALA A 95 3.74 -3.64 -18.01
C ALA A 95 2.43 -4.28 -18.50
N MET A 96 2.37 -5.61 -18.46
CA MET A 96 1.19 -6.41 -18.74
C MET A 96 1.01 -7.47 -17.66
N VAL A 97 -0.24 -7.64 -17.22
CA VAL A 97 -0.65 -8.75 -16.36
C VAL A 97 -1.27 -9.83 -17.25
N SER A 98 -0.83 -11.07 -17.10
CA SER A 98 -1.39 -12.19 -17.86
C SER A 98 -2.66 -12.71 -17.17
N ASP A 99 -3.75 -12.89 -17.92
CA ASP A 99 -4.99 -13.48 -17.38
C ASP A 99 -4.87 -14.98 -17.05
N GLN A 100 -3.79 -15.62 -17.52
CA GLN A 100 -3.48 -17.01 -17.27
C GLN A 100 -2.09 -17.15 -16.66
N LYS A 101 -1.88 -18.22 -15.90
CA LYS A 101 -0.55 -18.58 -15.39
C LYS A 101 0.43 -18.65 -16.56
N ILE A 102 1.47 -17.81 -16.55
CA ILE A 102 2.45 -17.78 -17.64
C ILE A 102 3.12 -19.15 -17.69
N LYS A 103 3.04 -19.79 -18.86
CA LYS A 103 3.60 -21.12 -19.09
C LYS A 103 5.13 -21.07 -19.06
N LYS A 104 5.74 -22.16 -18.62
CA LYS A 104 7.19 -22.35 -18.73
C LYS A 104 7.51 -22.65 -20.20
N THR A 105 8.02 -21.67 -20.92
CA THR A 105 8.35 -21.80 -22.36
C THR A 105 9.86 -21.80 -22.64
N GLY A 106 10.70 -21.56 -21.63
CA GLY A 106 12.16 -21.57 -21.73
C GLY A 106 12.84 -21.57 -20.35
N GLU A 107 14.17 -21.52 -20.35
CA GLU A 107 15.01 -21.51 -19.13
C GLU A 107 14.90 -20.20 -18.33
N THR A 108 14.54 -19.09 -18.99
CA THR A 108 14.44 -17.76 -18.38
C THR A 108 13.08 -17.12 -18.64
N LEU A 109 12.69 -16.19 -17.76
CA LEU A 109 11.52 -15.34 -17.89
C LEU A 109 11.96 -13.88 -17.78
N THR A 110 11.70 -13.09 -18.81
CA THR A 110 11.91 -11.64 -18.81
C THR A 110 10.59 -10.93 -18.56
N LEU A 111 10.60 -9.94 -17.66
CA LEU A 111 9.43 -9.11 -17.34
C LEU A 111 9.75 -7.68 -17.71
N GLU A 112 8.89 -7.07 -18.53
CA GLU A 112 8.90 -5.62 -18.72
C GLU A 112 8.15 -4.96 -17.57
N LEU A 113 8.77 -3.96 -16.95
CA LEU A 113 8.23 -3.27 -15.79
C LEU A 113 8.05 -1.78 -16.08
N VAL A 114 6.95 -1.22 -15.58
CA VAL A 114 6.62 0.21 -15.67
C VAL A 114 6.47 0.79 -14.26
N ARG A 115 6.70 2.09 -14.10
CA ARG A 115 6.60 2.77 -12.80
C ARG A 115 5.18 2.71 -12.24
N THR A 116 5.07 2.57 -10.93
CA THR A 116 3.82 2.76 -10.20
C THR A 116 3.56 4.25 -9.93
N PRO A 117 2.32 4.63 -9.55
CA PRO A 117 2.02 5.99 -9.13
C PRO A 117 2.80 6.39 -7.87
N ASP A 118 3.33 7.61 -7.86
CA ASP A 118 3.96 8.19 -6.66
C ASP A 118 2.89 8.68 -5.68
N ILE A 119 2.60 7.86 -4.67
CA ILE A 119 1.57 8.14 -3.67
C ILE A 119 1.95 9.37 -2.83
N LEU A 120 3.13 9.39 -2.21
CA LEU A 120 3.54 10.49 -1.33
C LEU A 120 3.67 11.81 -2.12
N GLY A 121 4.30 11.76 -3.30
CA GLY A 121 4.44 12.92 -4.16
C GLY A 121 3.10 13.50 -4.61
N SER A 122 2.07 12.66 -4.79
CA SER A 122 0.73 13.10 -5.21
C SER A 122 -0.07 13.82 -4.13
N VAL A 123 0.28 13.67 -2.85
CA VAL A 123 -0.50 14.21 -1.72
C VAL A 123 0.29 15.11 -0.78
N ARG A 124 1.60 15.30 -1.01
CA ARG A 124 2.44 16.16 -0.15
C ARG A 124 1.89 17.58 0.02
N ASN A 125 1.26 18.13 -1.01
CA ASN A 125 0.71 19.49 -0.99
C ASN A 125 -0.55 19.61 -0.11
N GLU A 126 -1.27 18.50 0.12
CA GLU A 126 -2.48 18.49 0.97
C GLU A 126 -2.17 18.88 2.42
N PHE A 127 -0.92 18.65 2.86
CA PHE A 127 -0.44 19.00 4.19
C PHE A 127 0.55 20.16 4.19
N GLY A 128 0.71 20.88 3.07
CA GLY A 128 1.70 21.94 2.93
C GLY A 128 3.16 21.47 3.07
N PHE A 129 3.43 20.18 2.81
CA PHE A 129 4.77 19.61 2.92
C PHE A 129 5.61 19.94 1.68
N THR A 130 6.71 20.68 1.86
CA THR A 130 7.55 21.17 0.75
C THR A 130 8.78 20.32 0.42
N GLY A 131 9.11 19.32 1.25
CA GLY A 131 10.29 18.47 1.07
C GLY A 131 10.88 17.98 2.38
#